data_AF-A0A1V2FUA8-F1
#
_entry.id   AF-A0A1V2FUA8-F1
#
_cell.length_a   1.000
_cell.length_b   1.000
_cell.length_c   1.000
_cell.angle_alpha   90.00
_cell.angle_beta   90.00
_cell.angle_gamma   90.00
#
_symmetry.space_group_name_H-M   'P 1'
#
loop_
_entity.id
_entity.type
_entity.pdbx_description
1 polymer ?
#
loop_
_entity_poly.entity_id
_entity_poly.type
_entity_poly.pdbx_seq_one_letter_code
_entity_poly.pdbx_strand_id
1 'polypeptide(L)'
;NASEADAGVTVSGSTTAEAGQIVTITLNSPTVQTYQATVQADGSWSINIPAADLEALTDGSHTLTATVNDKAGNPASTTHNLAVDLTVPVLTINTIAGDDIINAAEHGQALVISGSSTGGEAGDVVTVTLNSKTYT
;
A
#
# COMPACT_ATOMS: atom_id res chain seq x y z
N ASN A 1 3.33 1.61 1.15
CA ASN A 1 3.82 2.24 -0.10
C ASN A 1 5.04 1.47 -0.61
N ALA A 2 5.47 1.65 -1.86
CA ALA A 2 6.62 0.90 -2.40
C ALA A 2 7.91 1.06 -1.54
N SER A 3 8.08 2.21 -0.89
CA SER A 3 9.22 2.47 0.02
C SER A 3 9.17 1.68 1.34
N GLU A 4 7.99 1.31 1.84
CA GLU A 4 7.80 0.48 3.04
C GLU A 4 7.95 -1.01 2.72
N ALA A 5 7.70 -1.41 1.47
CA ALA A 5 7.95 -2.78 1.03
C ALA A 5 9.46 -3.07 0.98
N ASP A 6 10.29 -2.15 0.47
CA ASP A 6 11.74 -2.36 0.26
C ASP A 6 12.56 -2.67 1.54
N ALA A 7 12.10 -2.25 2.72
CA ALA A 7 12.77 -2.52 4.00
C ALA A 7 12.20 -3.72 4.78
N GLY A 8 11.05 -4.24 4.35
CA GLY A 8 10.21 -5.10 5.17
C GLY A 8 9.38 -4.32 6.18
N VAL A 9 8.35 -4.98 6.72
CA VAL A 9 7.40 -4.39 7.67
C VAL A 9 7.51 -5.06 9.03
N THR A 10 7.70 -4.26 10.07
CA THR A 10 7.63 -4.74 11.44
C THR A 10 6.17 -4.88 11.88
N VAL A 11 5.78 -6.10 12.23
CA VAL A 11 4.50 -6.41 12.88
C VAL A 11 4.76 -6.60 14.37
N SER A 12 3.91 -5.99 15.20
CA SER A 12 4.04 -6.07 16.66
C SER A 12 2.69 -6.11 17.35
N GLY A 13 2.69 -6.58 18.59
CA GLY A 13 1.50 -6.56 19.43
C GLY A 13 1.83 -6.91 20.88
N SER A 14 0.79 -7.22 21.64
CA SER A 14 0.90 -7.72 23.01
C SER A 14 0.02 -8.96 23.21
N THR A 15 0.31 -9.72 24.25
CA THR A 15 -0.47 -10.87 24.70
C THR A 15 -0.31 -11.06 26.20
N THR A 16 -1.24 -11.77 26.83
CA THR A 16 -1.13 -12.21 28.22
C THR A 16 -0.51 -13.60 28.35
N ALA A 17 -0.18 -14.27 27.25
CA ALA A 17 0.60 -15.51 27.28
C ALA A 17 1.98 -15.25 27.92
N GLU A 18 2.54 -16.25 28.60
CA GLU A 18 3.77 -16.04 29.34
C GLU A 18 4.98 -15.81 28.42
N ALA A 19 5.96 -15.07 28.92
CA ALA A 19 7.23 -14.88 28.24
C ALA A 19 7.86 -16.22 27.82
N GLY A 20 8.39 -16.24 26.59
CA GLY A 20 8.91 -17.43 25.93
C GLY A 20 7.89 -18.21 25.10
N GLN A 21 6.59 -17.88 25.17
CA GLN A 21 5.62 -18.44 24.22
C GLN A 21 5.84 -17.92 22.80
N ILE A 22 5.40 -18.69 21.81
CA ILE A 22 5.57 -18.38 20.39
C ILE A 22 4.28 -17.85 19.81
N VAL A 23 4.34 -16.61 19.32
CA VAL A 23 3.29 -16.05 18.45
C VAL A 23 3.59 -16.49 17.03
N THR A 24 2.64 -17.16 16.38
CA THR A 24 2.68 -17.49 14.96
C THR A 24 1.87 -16.46 14.19
N ILE A 25 2.50 -15.80 13.21
CA ILE A 25 1.87 -14.83 12.33
C ILE A 25 1.73 -15.48 10.96
N THR A 26 0.52 -15.51 10.42
CA THR A 26 0.21 -16.05 9.10
C THR A 26 -0.26 -14.92 8.19
N LEU A 27 0.39 -14.75 7.04
CA LEU A 27 -0.02 -13.85 5.97
C LEU A 27 -0.62 -14.65 4.82
N ASN A 28 -1.90 -14.41 4.52
CA ASN A 28 -2.60 -15.08 3.43
C ASN A 28 -2.49 -14.25 2.14
N SER A 29 -1.59 -14.63 1.22
CA SER A 29 -1.44 -13.95 -0.06
C SER A 29 -0.65 -14.76 -1.10
N PRO A 30 -1.21 -14.93 -2.31
CA PRO A 30 -1.56 -16.22 -2.99
C PRO A 30 -0.99 -17.55 -2.42
N THR A 31 0.15 -17.52 -1.75
CA THR A 31 0.70 -18.56 -0.87
C THR A 31 0.49 -18.20 0.61
N VAL A 32 0.55 -19.19 1.49
CA VAL A 32 0.48 -18.95 2.94
C VAL A 32 1.89 -18.84 3.49
N GLN A 33 2.27 -17.67 4.00
CA GLN A 33 3.57 -17.46 4.66
C GLN A 33 3.39 -17.41 6.17
N THR A 34 4.33 -18.01 6.92
CA THR A 34 4.31 -18.05 8.39
C THR A 34 5.58 -17.48 8.99
N TYR A 35 5.41 -16.70 10.05
CA TYR A 35 6.48 -16.05 10.81
C TYR A 35 6.29 -16.33 12.29
N GLN A 36 7.38 -16.31 13.06
CA GLN A 36 7.33 -16.58 14.49
C GLN A 36 8.01 -15.48 15.29
N ALA A 37 7.33 -15.03 16.35
CA ALA A 37 7.85 -14.10 17.33
C ALA A 37 7.82 -14.74 18.72
N THR A 38 8.75 -14.36 19.58
CA THR A 38 8.72 -14.78 20.99
C THR A 38 8.09 -13.69 21.85
N VAL A 39 7.19 -14.08 22.74
CA VAL A 39 6.62 -13.19 23.76
C VAL A 39 7.71 -12.80 24.75
N GLN A 40 7.90 -11.50 24.94
CA GLN A 40 8.87 -10.91 25.85
C GLN A 40 8.36 -10.89 27.29
N ALA A 41 9.22 -10.53 28.24
CA ALA A 41 8.89 -10.48 29.67
C ALA A 41 7.73 -9.52 30.01
N ASP A 42 7.52 -8.49 29.20
CA ASP A 42 6.45 -7.50 29.34
C ASP A 42 5.17 -7.87 28.55
N GLY A 43 5.13 -9.05 27.92
CA GLY A 43 4.01 -9.50 27.09
C GLY A 43 4.04 -8.96 25.66
N SER A 44 5.03 -8.15 25.28
CA SER A 44 5.19 -7.68 23.90
C SER A 44 5.74 -8.76 22.98
N TRP A 45 5.48 -8.62 21.68
CA TRP A 45 6.11 -9.43 20.64
C TRP A 45 6.27 -8.59 19.37
N SER A 46 7.28 -8.92 18.56
CA SER A 46 7.53 -8.27 17.28
C SER A 46 8.24 -9.21 16.32
N ILE A 47 7.94 -9.08 15.03
CA ILE A 47 8.59 -9.79 13.93
C ILE A 47 8.69 -8.88 12.71
N ASN A 48 9.78 -9.01 11.95
CA ASN A 48 9.93 -8.34 10.67
C ASN A 48 9.49 -9.27 9.54
N ILE A 49 8.51 -8.85 8.74
CA ILE A 49 8.15 -9.51 7.49
C ILE A 49 9.09 -8.99 6.39
N PRO A 50 9.87 -9.86 5.73
CA PRO A 50 10.82 -9.45 4.70
C PRO A 50 10.17 -8.75 3.51
N ALA A 51 10.91 -7.81 2.90
CA ALA A 51 10.51 -7.10 1.70
C ALA A 51 10.05 -8.04 0.57
N ALA A 52 10.81 -9.10 0.31
CA ALA A 52 10.52 -10.07 -0.75
C ALA A 52 9.16 -10.77 -0.58
N ASP A 53 8.72 -11.00 0.67
CA ASP A 53 7.40 -11.59 0.93
C ASP A 53 6.27 -10.56 0.74
N LEU A 54 6.56 -9.27 0.93
CA LEU A 54 5.63 -8.17 0.69
C LEU A 54 5.54 -7.81 -0.80
N GLU A 55 6.63 -7.91 -1.55
CA GLU A 55 6.67 -7.73 -3.00
C GLU A 55 5.83 -8.79 -3.75
N ALA A 56 5.65 -9.97 -3.14
CA ALA A 56 4.82 -11.03 -3.69
C ALA A 56 3.30 -10.79 -3.52
N LEU A 57 2.90 -9.74 -2.78
CA LEU A 57 1.49 -9.41 -2.57
C LEU A 57 0.86 -8.82 -3.84
N THR A 58 -0.37 -9.23 -4.13
CA THR A 58 -1.16 -8.68 -5.23
C THR A 58 -1.96 -7.46 -4.77
N ASP A 59 -2.43 -6.66 -5.72
CA ASP A 59 -3.42 -5.62 -5.43
C ASP A 59 -4.65 -6.19 -4.68
N GLY A 60 -5.13 -5.48 -3.67
CA GLY A 60 -6.30 -5.84 -2.88
C GLY A 60 -6.05 -6.03 -1.38
N SER A 61 -6.96 -6.75 -0.73
CA SER A 61 -6.96 -6.94 0.73
C SER A 61 -6.35 -8.29 1.12
N HIS A 62 -5.42 -8.26 2.07
CA HIS A 62 -4.75 -9.41 2.66
C HIS A 62 -5.02 -9.48 4.16
N THR A 63 -5.11 -10.70 4.71
CA THR A 63 -5.34 -10.90 6.14
C THR A 63 -4.08 -11.44 6.80
N LEU A 64 -3.66 -10.75 7.87
CA LEU A 64 -2.72 -11.24 8.85
C LEU A 64 -3.49 -11.90 10.00
N THR A 65 -3.07 -13.08 10.40
CA THR A 65 -3.60 -13.79 11.57
C THR A 65 -2.46 -14.04 12.55
N ALA A 66 -2.60 -13.60 13.80
CA ALA A 66 -1.67 -13.92 14.87
C ALA A 66 -2.30 -14.93 15.83
N THR A 67 -1.58 -15.99 16.17
CA THR A 67 -2.00 -17.02 17.14
C THR A 67 -0.93 -17.28 18.18
N VAL A 68 -1.33 -17.65 19.39
CA VAL A 68 -0.42 -18.01 20.48
C VAL A 68 -1.13 -18.98 21.43
N ASN A 69 -0.38 -19.83 22.11
CA ASN A 69 -0.85 -20.63 23.23
C ASN A 69 -0.13 -20.18 24.50
N ASP A 70 -0.83 -20.16 25.63
CA ASP A 70 -0.16 -20.05 26.94
C ASP A 70 0.53 -21.36 27.33
N LYS A 71 1.29 -21.37 28.43
CA LYS A 71 1.98 -22.58 28.93
C LYS A 71 1.03 -23.72 29.30
N ALA A 72 -0.23 -23.41 29.63
CA ALA A 72 -1.25 -24.41 29.95
C ALA A 72 -1.95 -24.97 28.69
N GLY A 73 -1.64 -24.42 27.51
CA GLY A 73 -2.17 -24.85 26.22
C GLY A 73 -3.43 -24.10 25.78
N ASN A 74 -3.85 -23.04 26.48
CA ASN A 74 -5.02 -22.26 26.08
C ASN A 74 -4.69 -21.38 24.86
N PRO A 75 -5.42 -21.49 23.74
CA PRO A 75 -5.14 -20.72 22.53
C PRO A 75 -5.75 -19.31 22.58
N ALA A 76 -5.10 -18.37 21.91
CA ALA A 76 -5.61 -17.05 21.58
C ALA A 76 -5.29 -16.71 20.11
N SER A 77 -6.14 -15.90 19.48
CA SER A 77 -5.97 -15.48 18.09
C SER A 77 -6.57 -14.10 17.82
N THR A 78 -5.96 -13.36 16.89
CA THR A 78 -6.51 -12.10 16.35
C THR A 78 -6.17 -11.96 14.87
N THR A 79 -6.90 -11.11 14.17
CA THR A 79 -6.68 -10.81 12.75
C THR A 79 -6.55 -9.32 12.48
N HIS A 80 -5.85 -8.98 11.41
CA HIS A 80 -5.75 -7.62 10.88
C HIS A 80 -5.76 -7.65 9.35
N ASN A 81 -6.44 -6.69 8.73
CA ASN A 81 -6.46 -6.58 7.28
C ASN A 81 -5.45 -5.53 6.82
N LEU A 82 -4.70 -5.87 5.79
CA LEU A 82 -3.78 -5.01 5.06
C LEU A 82 -4.35 -4.77 3.66
N ALA A 83 -4.36 -3.52 3.21
CA ALA A 83 -4.66 -3.19 1.83
C ALA A 83 -3.35 -2.90 1.08
N VAL A 84 -3.21 -3.52 -0.08
CA VAL A 84 -2.15 -3.26 -1.06
C VAL A 84 -2.82 -2.59 -2.25
N ASP A 85 -2.37 -1.38 -2.59
CA ASP A 85 -2.80 -0.65 -3.78
C ASP A 85 -1.61 -0.51 -4.73
N LEU A 86 -1.64 -1.25 -5.84
CA LEU A 86 -0.67 -1.23 -6.93
C LEU A 86 -1.26 -0.59 -8.20
N THR A 87 -2.43 0.04 -8.10
CA THR A 87 -3.10 0.66 -9.24
C THR A 87 -2.29 1.87 -9.69
N VAL A 88 -1.70 1.78 -10.87
CA VAL A 88 -0.95 2.90 -11.46
C VAL A 88 -1.93 3.89 -12.09
N PRO A 89 -1.83 5.20 -11.79
CA PRO A 89 -2.65 6.20 -12.45
C PRO A 89 -2.38 6.27 -13.95
N VAL A 90 -3.45 6.34 -14.75
CA VAL A 90 -3.38 6.57 -16.20
C VAL A 90 -3.97 7.94 -16.50
N LEU A 91 -3.21 8.77 -17.21
CA LEU A 91 -3.61 10.11 -17.62
C LEU A 91 -3.89 10.17 -19.11
N THR A 92 -4.94 10.90 -19.48
CA THR A 92 -5.24 11.27 -20.87
C THR A 92 -5.30 12.79 -21.01
N ILE A 93 -5.06 13.27 -22.23
CA ILE A 93 -5.24 14.67 -22.60
C ILE A 93 -6.26 14.68 -23.74
N ASN A 94 -7.30 15.50 -23.60
CA ASN A 94 -8.31 15.71 -24.63
C ASN A 94 -7.74 16.57 -25.76
N THR A 95 -8.43 16.62 -26.90
CA THR A 95 -8.04 17.48 -28.03
C THR A 95 -7.90 18.94 -27.60
N ILE A 96 -6.79 19.57 -28.01
CA ILE A 96 -6.55 20.99 -27.74
C ILE A 96 -7.22 21.81 -28.84
N ALA A 97 -7.79 22.96 -28.49
CA ALA A 97 -8.50 23.83 -29.45
C ALA A 97 -9.64 23.15 -30.24
N GLY A 98 -10.09 21.96 -29.83
CA GLY A 98 -11.20 21.22 -30.46
C GLY A 98 -10.80 20.31 -31.62
N ASP A 99 -9.72 20.63 -32.33
CA ASP A 99 -9.22 19.89 -33.51
C ASP A 99 -7.71 19.54 -33.44
N ASP A 100 -7.09 19.78 -32.29
CA ASP A 100 -5.65 19.58 -32.03
C ASP A 100 -4.73 20.53 -32.82
N ILE A 101 -5.26 21.63 -33.35
CA ILE A 101 -4.53 22.61 -34.13
C ILE A 101 -4.79 24.01 -33.56
N ILE A 102 -3.75 24.68 -33.07
CA ILE A 102 -3.86 26.08 -32.64
C ILE A 102 -3.72 26.98 -33.86
N ASN A 103 -4.81 27.65 -34.25
CA ASN A 103 -4.79 28.66 -35.31
C ASN A 103 -4.42 30.06 -34.79
N ALA A 104 -4.32 31.02 -35.71
CA ALA A 104 -3.91 32.39 -35.40
C ALA A 104 -4.85 33.11 -34.41
N ALA A 105 -6.15 32.82 -34.42
CA ALA A 105 -7.12 33.42 -33.51
C ALA A 105 -7.07 32.79 -32.12
N GLU A 106 -6.81 31.49 -32.03
CA GLU A 106 -6.67 30.76 -30.76
C GLU A 106 -5.36 31.07 -30.04
N HIS A 107 -4.27 31.27 -30.79
CA HIS A 107 -2.93 31.55 -30.22
C HIS A 107 -2.88 32.81 -29.32
N GLY A 108 -3.82 33.75 -29.50
CA GLY A 108 -3.91 34.97 -28.70
C GLY A 108 -4.83 34.87 -27.48
N GLN A 109 -5.41 33.70 -27.20
CA GLN A 109 -6.45 33.54 -26.19
C GLN A 109 -6.08 32.48 -25.14
N ALA A 110 -6.82 32.48 -24.02
CA ALA A 110 -6.70 31.41 -23.04
C ALA A 110 -7.32 30.12 -23.62
N LEU A 111 -6.55 29.04 -23.62
CA LEU A 111 -7.01 27.72 -24.02
C LEU A 111 -7.17 26.83 -22.81
N VAL A 112 -8.22 26.01 -22.81
CA VAL A 112 -8.44 24.98 -21.79
C VAL A 112 -7.71 23.72 -22.21
N ILE A 113 -6.81 23.26 -21.36
CA ILE A 113 -6.24 21.91 -21.44
C ILE A 113 -7.06 21.05 -20.49
N SER A 114 -7.59 19.95 -20.98
CA SER A 114 -8.41 19.03 -20.18
C SER A 114 -8.01 17.59 -20.46
N GLY A 115 -8.47 16.69 -19.61
CA GLY A 115 -8.13 15.28 -19.67
C GLY A 115 -8.88 14.49 -18.61
N SER A 116 -8.50 13.24 -18.44
CA SER A 116 -8.98 12.39 -17.36
C SER A 116 -7.84 11.62 -16.71
N SER A 117 -8.04 11.22 -15.46
CA SER A 117 -7.19 10.28 -14.74
C SER A 117 -8.03 9.08 -14.30
N THR A 118 -7.45 7.88 -14.36
CA THR A 118 -8.01 6.67 -13.74
C THR A 118 -6.96 6.03 -12.85
N GLY A 119 -7.35 5.41 -11.74
CA GLY A 119 -6.41 4.74 -10.83
C GLY A 119 -5.65 5.67 -9.89
N GLY A 120 -5.82 6.99 -10.03
CA GLY A 120 -5.48 7.95 -8.97
C GLY A 120 -6.68 8.20 -8.05
N GLU A 121 -6.40 8.78 -6.89
CA GLU A 121 -7.40 9.17 -5.90
C GLU A 121 -7.90 10.59 -6.16
N ALA A 122 -9.12 10.88 -5.74
CA ALA A 122 -9.66 12.23 -5.84
C ALA A 122 -8.83 13.19 -4.98
N GLY A 123 -8.26 14.22 -5.59
CA GLY A 123 -7.34 15.15 -4.93
C GLY A 123 -5.88 14.98 -5.36
N ASP A 124 -5.56 13.93 -6.13
CA ASP A 124 -4.24 13.81 -6.76
C ASP A 124 -3.95 15.01 -7.66
N VAL A 125 -2.70 15.48 -7.59
CA VAL A 125 -2.26 16.67 -8.33
C VAL A 125 -1.89 16.27 -9.76
N VAL A 126 -2.55 16.89 -10.74
CA VAL A 126 -2.16 16.80 -12.15
C VAL A 126 -1.22 17.95 -12.47
N THR A 127 0.03 17.64 -12.83
CA THR A 127 1.00 18.65 -13.24
C THR A 127 1.13 18.68 -14.76
N VAL A 128 0.82 19.82 -15.38
CA VAL A 128 1.00 20.05 -16.82
C VAL A 128 2.17 20.99 -17.04
N THR A 129 3.14 20.61 -17.89
CA THR A 129 4.24 21.48 -18.28
C THR A 129 4.16 21.80 -19.76
N LEU A 130 4.10 23.08 -20.09
CA LEU A 130 4.09 23.59 -21.46
C LEU A 130 5.13 24.68 -21.62
N ASN A 131 6.07 24.50 -22.55
CA ASN A 131 7.17 25.45 -22.82
C ASN A 131 7.91 25.89 -21.53
N SER A 132 8.26 24.92 -20.69
CA SER A 132 8.92 25.13 -19.38
C SER A 132 8.09 25.86 -18.32
N LYS A 133 6.80 26.13 -18.56
CA LYS A 133 5.87 26.65 -17.57
C LYS A 133 5.00 25.52 -17.01
N THR A 134 4.87 25.48 -15.70
CA THR A 134 4.13 24.45 -14.98
C THR A 134 2.77 24.98 -14.50
N TYR A 135 1.76 24.13 -14.63
CA TYR A 135 0.38 24.32 -14.19
C TYR A 135 -0.01 23.12 -13.31
N THR A 136 -0.75 23.38 -12.24
CA THR A 136 -1.19 22.38 -11.25
C THR A 136 -2.63 22.62 -10.87
#